data_AF-A0A8J6LUV0-F1
#
_entry.id   AF-A0A8J6LUV0-F1
#
_cell.length_a   1.000
_cell.length_b   1.000
_cell.length_c   1.000
_cell.angle_alpha   90.00
_cell.angle_beta   90.00
_cell.angle_gamma   90.00
#
_symmetry.space_group_name_H-M   'P 1'
#
loop_
_entity.id
_entity.type
_entity.pdbx_description
1 polymer ?
#
loop_
_entity_poly.entity_id
_entity_poly.type
_entity_poly.pdbx_seq_one_letter_code
_entity_poly.pdbx_strand_id
1 'polypeptide(L)'
;MTSIVGIGGGIGASRLWRALVETVPAAELTLVVNTADDLWIHGLRVCPDLDTTLYALSDRQDRERGWGLKDETWRASETLRDLGHDVWFRLGD
;
A
#
# COMPACT_ATOMS: atom_id res chain seq x y z
N MET A 1 -7.31 -25.74 -15.77
CA MET A 1 -7.18 -24.75 -14.69
C MET A 1 -7.05 -23.39 -15.36
N THR A 2 -7.86 -22.43 -14.94
CA THR A 2 -7.81 -21.06 -15.48
C THR A 2 -7.05 -20.21 -14.47
N SER A 3 -6.01 -19.49 -14.89
CA SER A 3 -5.28 -18.57 -14.03
C SER A 3 -5.66 -17.13 -14.37
N ILE A 4 -5.83 -16.30 -13.35
CA ILE A 4 -6.11 -14.87 -13.47
C ILE A 4 -4.84 -14.10 -13.10
N VAL A 5 -4.38 -13.25 -14.01
CA VAL A 5 -3.30 -12.30 -13.75
C VAL A 5 -3.88 -10.90 -13.73
N GLY A 6 -3.76 -10.24 -12.59
CA GLY A 6 -4.10 -8.84 -12.43
C GLY A 6 -2.85 -7.97 -12.50
N ILE A 7 -2.90 -6.88 -13.27
CA ILE A 7 -1.83 -5.87 -13.32
C ILE A 7 -2.41 -4.53 -12.85
N GLY A 8 -1.76 -3.87 -11.90
CA GLY A 8 -2.22 -2.56 -11.43
C GLY A 8 -1.47 -2.05 -10.20
N GLY A 9 -1.84 -0.85 -9.76
CA GLY A 9 -1.28 -0.18 -8.61
C GLY A 9 -2.28 0.75 -7.94
N GLY A 10 -1.92 1.26 -6.77
CA GLY A 10 -2.67 2.21 -6.00
C GLY A 10 -3.96 1.66 -5.38
N ILE A 11 -4.74 2.60 -4.84
CA ILE A 11 -5.99 2.34 -4.13
C ILE A 11 -7.05 1.69 -5.03
N GLY A 12 -7.08 2.08 -6.32
CA GLY A 12 -8.03 1.52 -7.28
C GLY A 12 -7.81 0.02 -7.49
N ALA A 13 -6.56 -0.38 -7.73
CA ALA A 13 -6.21 -1.78 -7.88
C ALA A 13 -6.44 -2.56 -6.58
N SER A 14 -6.08 -2.00 -5.42
CA SER A 14 -6.26 -2.68 -4.14
C SER A 14 -7.72 -3.00 -3.78
N ARG A 15 -8.67 -2.13 -4.18
CA ARG A 15 -10.10 -2.42 -4.08
C ARG A 15 -10.52 -3.61 -4.94
N LEU A 16 -10.01 -3.70 -6.17
CA LEU A 16 -10.27 -4.83 -7.06
C LEU A 16 -9.61 -6.12 -6.52
N TRP A 17 -8.37 -6.05 -6.04
CA TRP A 17 -7.65 -7.19 -5.45
C TRP A 17 -8.44 -7.81 -4.31
N ARG A 18 -9.02 -6.99 -3.43
CA ARG A 18 -9.86 -7.49 -2.33
C ARG A 18 -11.07 -8.30 -2.83
N ALA A 19 -11.77 -7.82 -3.85
CA ALA A 19 -12.88 -8.56 -4.44
C ALA A 19 -12.42 -9.87 -5.13
N LEU A 20 -11.26 -9.85 -5.79
CA LEU A 20 -10.71 -11.03 -6.45
C LEU A 20 -10.30 -12.11 -5.47
N VAL A 21 -9.65 -11.78 -4.34
CA VAL A 21 -9.28 -12.80 -3.34
C VAL A 21 -10.47 -13.42 -2.62
N GLU A 22 -11.62 -12.73 -2.58
CA GLU A 22 -12.87 -13.26 -2.03
C GLU A 22 -13.59 -14.21 -3.01
N THR A 23 -13.26 -14.15 -4.30
CA THR A 23 -14.00 -14.86 -5.36
C THR A 23 -13.18 -15.89 -6.14
N VAL A 24 -11.85 -15.79 -6.08
CA VAL A 24 -10.90 -16.63 -6.80
C VAL A 24 -9.99 -17.33 -5.81
N PRO A 25 -9.75 -18.66 -5.92
CA PRO A 25 -8.77 -19.34 -5.10
C PRO A 25 -7.39 -18.66 -5.22
N ALA A 26 -6.74 -18.42 -4.08
CA ALA A 26 -5.45 -17.72 -4.06
C ALA A 26 -4.37 -18.40 -4.95
N ALA A 27 -4.42 -19.72 -5.10
CA ALA A 27 -3.53 -20.49 -5.96
C ALA A 27 -3.71 -20.23 -7.47
N GLU A 28 -4.83 -19.61 -7.86
CA GLU A 28 -5.16 -19.30 -9.26
C GLU A 28 -5.01 -17.80 -9.60
N LEU A 29 -4.69 -16.97 -8.61
CA LEU A 29 -4.58 -15.52 -8.72
C LEU A 29 -3.12 -15.06 -8.60
N THR A 30 -2.64 -14.31 -9.59
CA THR A 30 -1.34 -13.62 -9.53
C THR A 30 -1.54 -12.12 -9.69
N LEU A 31 -1.01 -11.33 -8.76
CA LEU A 31 -1.09 -9.87 -8.78
C LEU A 31 0.29 -9.29 -9.12
N VAL A 32 0.38 -8.60 -10.25
CA VAL A 32 1.57 -7.88 -10.70
C VAL A 32 1.39 -6.41 -10.36
N VAL A 33 2.15 -5.94 -9.37
CA VAL A 33 1.96 -4.62 -8.77
C VAL A 33 2.95 -3.61 -9.33
N ASN A 34 2.50 -2.38 -9.55
CA ASN A 34 3.34 -1.27 -9.99
C ASN A 34 4.50 -1.01 -9.00
N THR A 35 5.68 -0.71 -9.55
CA THR A 35 6.90 -0.34 -8.81
C THR A 35 7.51 0.98 -9.31
N ALA A 36 6.88 1.64 -10.28
CA ALA A 36 7.35 2.92 -10.81
C ALA A 36 7.30 4.05 -9.78
N ASP A 37 6.44 3.88 -8.77
CA ASP A 37 6.29 4.83 -7.66
C ASP A 37 7.19 4.48 -6.46
N ASP A 38 8.04 3.45 -6.57
CA ASP A 38 8.95 3.10 -5.49
C ASP A 38 10.09 4.12 -5.35
N LEU A 39 10.33 4.59 -4.14
CA LEU A 39 11.28 5.68 -3.88
C LEU A 39 12.08 5.49 -2.59
N TRP A 40 13.12 6.28 -2.42
CA TRP A 40 13.89 6.35 -1.17
C TRP A 40 13.50 7.61 -0.41
N ILE A 41 12.98 7.46 0.80
CA ILE A 41 12.59 8.57 1.69
C ILE A 41 13.27 8.37 3.03
N HIS A 42 13.97 9.38 3.52
CA HIS A 42 14.69 9.36 4.81
C HIS A 42 15.59 8.12 5.02
N GLY A 43 16.20 7.62 3.93
CA GLY A 43 17.07 6.43 3.96
C GLY A 43 16.35 5.08 3.91
N LEU A 44 15.02 5.08 3.82
CA LEU A 44 14.19 3.88 3.71
C LEU A 44 13.65 3.71 2.28
N ARG A 45 13.52 2.46 1.82
CA ARG A 45 12.84 2.13 0.56
C ARG A 45 11.34 2.06 0.82
N VAL A 46 10.58 2.85 0.09
CA VAL A 46 9.10 2.91 0.17
C VAL A 46 8.54 2.39 -1.14
N CYS A 47 7.58 1.46 -1.08
CA CYS A 47 6.96 0.82 -2.24
C CYS A 47 5.42 0.98 -2.19
N PRO A 48 4.89 2.17 -2.51
CA PRO A 48 3.52 2.56 -2.13
C PRO A 48 2.41 1.60 -2.60
N ASP A 49 2.54 1.06 -3.82
CA ASP A 49 1.51 0.21 -4.41
C ASP A 49 1.56 -1.22 -3.90
N LEU A 50 2.77 -1.73 -3.63
CA LEU A 50 2.97 -3.00 -2.93
C LEU A 50 2.42 -2.91 -1.51
N ASP A 51 2.76 -1.87 -0.76
CA ASP A 51 2.29 -1.67 0.60
C ASP A 51 0.77 -1.51 0.65
N THR A 52 0.19 -0.71 -0.26
CA THR A 52 -1.26 -0.55 -0.37
C THR A 52 -1.95 -1.88 -0.68
N THR A 53 -1.36 -2.72 -1.54
CA THR A 53 -1.88 -4.07 -1.83
C THR A 53 -1.82 -4.95 -0.59
N LEU A 54 -0.69 -4.98 0.11
CA LEU A 54 -0.52 -5.79 1.31
C LEU A 54 -1.51 -5.38 2.41
N TYR A 55 -1.63 -4.08 2.69
CA TYR A 55 -2.54 -3.58 3.72
C TYR A 55 -4.00 -3.90 3.41
N ALA A 56 -4.40 -3.78 2.13
CA ALA A 56 -5.75 -4.08 1.68
C ALA A 56 -6.10 -5.56 1.84
N LEU A 57 -5.19 -6.47 1.45
CA LEU A 57 -5.41 -7.91 1.49
C LEU A 57 -5.25 -8.51 2.89
N SER A 58 -4.47 -7.87 3.78
CA SER A 58 -4.30 -8.29 5.17
C SER A 58 -5.35 -7.70 6.12
N ASP A 59 -6.34 -6.98 5.62
CA ASP A 59 -7.30 -6.18 6.39
C ASP A 59 -6.65 -5.20 7.41
N ARG A 60 -5.46 -4.69 7.08
CA ARG A 60 -4.74 -3.69 7.90
C ARG A 60 -4.90 -2.26 7.39
N GLN A 61 -5.44 -2.08 6.19
CA GLN A 61 -5.65 -0.78 5.58
C GLN A 61 -6.71 0.05 6.31
N ASP A 62 -6.43 1.33 6.52
CA ASP A 62 -7.45 2.30 6.91
C ASP A 62 -8.47 2.46 5.78
N ARG A 63 -9.70 1.99 6.02
CA ARG A 63 -10.77 1.98 5.02
C ARG A 63 -11.46 3.33 4.87
N GLU A 64 -11.41 4.18 5.89
CA GLU A 64 -12.01 5.52 5.84
C GLU A 64 -11.13 6.44 5.02
N ARG A 65 -9.83 6.49 5.35
CA ARG A 65 -8.84 7.24 4.58
C ARG A 65 -8.57 6.62 3.21
N GLY A 66 -8.73 5.30 3.11
CA GLY A 66 -8.55 4.52 1.89
C GLY A 66 -7.09 4.17 1.55
N TRP A 67 -6.13 4.49 2.43
CA TRP A 67 -4.70 4.17 2.28
C TRP A 67 -3.97 4.22 3.64
N GLY A 68 -2.79 3.61 3.71
CA GLY A 68 -2.02 3.46 4.95
C GLY A 68 -2.67 2.49 5.94
N LEU A 69 -2.08 2.33 7.13
CA LEU A 69 -2.55 1.41 8.16
C LEU A 69 -3.71 2.02 8.98
N LYS A 70 -4.57 1.15 9.54
CA LYS A 70 -5.54 1.50 10.59
C LYS A 70 -4.79 1.96 11.83
N ASP A 71 -5.38 2.92 12.55
CA ASP A 71 -4.84 3.47 13.81
C ASP A 71 -3.42 4.05 13.71
N GLU A 72 -3.02 4.42 12.49
CA GLU A 72 -1.69 4.97 12.19
C GLU A 72 -1.47 6.30 12.89
N THR A 73 -0.26 6.47 13.44
CA THR A 73 0.20 7.76 13.98
C THR A 73 1.30 8.34 13.11
N TRP A 74 1.68 9.59 13.37
CA TRP A 74 2.57 10.34 12.48
C TRP A 74 3.73 11.01 13.23
N ARG A 75 4.13 10.44 14.37
CA ARG A 75 5.07 11.10 15.30
C ARG A 75 6.45 11.26 14.69
N ALA A 76 6.93 10.25 13.97
CA ALA A 76 8.21 10.32 13.27
C ALA A 76 8.20 11.42 12.20
N SER A 77 7.15 11.44 11.35
CA SER A 77 6.98 12.49 10.34
C SER A 77 6.85 13.90 10.92
N GLU A 78 6.16 14.06 12.06
CA GLU A 78 6.05 15.35 12.76
C GLU A 78 7.39 15.80 13.32
N THR A 79 8.15 14.88 13.95
CA THR A 79 9.49 15.17 14.45
C THR A 79 10.45 15.57 13.32
N LEU A 80 10.40 14.89 12.18
CA LEU A 80 11.21 15.23 11.00
C LEU A 80 10.87 16.62 10.46
N ARG A 81 9.59 16.98 10.43
CA ARG A 81 9.14 18.33 10.05
C ARG A 81 9.69 19.39 10.99
N ASP A 82 9.62 19.17 12.30
CA ASP A 82 10.13 20.12 13.31
C ASP A 82 11.66 20.30 13.23
N LEU A 83 12.37 19.28 12.77
CA LEU A 83 13.80 19.33 12.46
C LEU A 83 14.11 19.99 11.10
N GLY A 84 13.11 20.44 10.36
CA GLY A 84 13.27 21.16 9.09
C GLY A 84 13.36 20.27 7.85
N HIS A 85 13.00 18.98 7.95
CA HIS A 85 12.94 18.09 6.79
C HIS A 85 11.60 18.22 6.03
N ASP A 86 11.67 18.02 4.71
CA ASP A 86 10.48 17.88 3.88
C ASP A 86 9.79 16.54 4.15
N VAL A 87 8.47 16.57 4.32
CA VAL A 87 7.59 15.43 4.63
C VAL A 87 6.38 15.38 3.70
N TRP A 88 6.57 15.76 2.43
CA TRP A 88 5.54 15.68 1.38
C TRP A 88 4.89 14.28 1.31
N PHE A 89 5.68 13.23 1.55
CA PHE A 89 5.20 11.87 1.78
C PHE A 89 5.26 11.57 3.28
N ARG A 90 4.09 11.45 3.94
CA ARG A 90 4.06 11.11 5.35
C ARG A 90 4.30 9.61 5.53
N LEU A 91 5.27 9.27 6.36
CA LEU A 91 5.49 7.91 6.85
C LEU A 91 4.82 7.75 8.22
N GLY A 92 4.00 6.70 8.33
CA GLY A 92 3.41 6.26 9.59
C GLY A 92 4.46 5.67 10.55
N ASP A 93 4.04 5.33 11.77
CA ASP A 93 4.94 4.83 12.83
C ASP A 93 5.03 3.29 12.88
#